data_AF-A0A2E7TWI5-F1
#
_entry.id   AF-A0A2E7TWI5-F1
#
_cell.length_a   1.000
_cell.length_b   1.000
_cell.length_c   1.000
_cell.angle_alpha   90.00
_cell.angle_beta   90.00
_cell.angle_gamma   90.00
#
_symmetry.space_group_name_H-M   'P 1'
#
loop_
_entity.id
_entity.type
_entity.pdbx_description
1 polymer ?
#
loop_
_entity_poly.entity_id
_entity_poly.type
_entity_poly.pdbx_seq_one_letter_code
_entity_poly.pdbx_strand_id
1 'polypeptide(L)'
;FDFSAKWDIIPTMLTQSHERVIPGFMGQTTAFRKQFIRSDVTIMGETKSTQSAKYIHGTLGQGQWTYYGGHDPEDYRHLVNDPPTDLNLHPNSAGYRLILNNILFPAARKKERKT
;
A
#
# COMPACT_ATOMS: atom_id res chain seq x y z
N PHE A 1 -4.40 -9.62 -8.19
CA PHE A 1 -5.83 -9.32 -8.35
C PHE A 1 -6.08 -9.02 -9.81
N ASP A 2 -7.21 -9.48 -10.34
CA ASP A 2 -7.64 -9.13 -11.69
C ASP A 2 -8.75 -8.09 -11.55
N PHE A 3 -8.35 -6.83 -11.47
CA PHE A 3 -9.26 -5.69 -11.45
C PHE A 3 -9.61 -5.33 -12.90
N SER A 4 -10.88 -5.04 -13.15
CA SER A 4 -11.28 -4.50 -14.45
C SER A 4 -10.89 -3.03 -14.51
N ALA A 5 -9.99 -2.66 -15.42
CA ALA A 5 -9.65 -1.25 -15.63
C ALA A 5 -10.88 -0.37 -15.96
N LYS A 6 -11.94 -0.97 -16.52
CA LYS A 6 -13.19 -0.29 -16.87
C LYS A 6 -14.12 -0.09 -15.67
N TRP A 7 -14.15 -1.05 -14.74
CA TRP A 7 -15.15 -1.11 -13.67
C TRP A 7 -14.55 -0.81 -12.29
N ASP A 8 -13.30 -1.22 -12.08
CA ASP A 8 -12.51 -1.11 -10.86
C ASP A 8 -11.36 -0.10 -11.07
N ILE A 9 -11.71 1.14 -11.43
CA ILE A 9 -10.73 2.18 -11.78
C ILE A 9 -9.76 2.43 -10.62
N ILE A 10 -10.28 2.58 -9.40
CA ILE A 10 -9.46 2.84 -8.21
C ILE A 10 -8.53 1.66 -7.91
N PRO A 11 -9.01 0.42 -7.77
CA PRO A 11 -8.10 -0.71 -7.51
C PRO A 11 -7.07 -0.95 -8.63
N THR A 12 -7.46 -0.70 -9.89
CA THR A 12 -6.53 -0.82 -11.03
C THR A 12 -5.42 0.22 -10.96
N MET A 13 -5.73 1.47 -10.58
CA MET A 13 -4.70 2.49 -10.35
C MET A 13 -3.84 2.16 -9.13
N LEU A 14 -4.44 1.64 -8.06
CA LEU A 14 -3.75 1.38 -6.80
C LEU A 14 -2.97 0.05 -6.78
N THR A 15 -2.97 -0.71 -7.87
CA THR A 15 -2.16 -1.93 -8.04
C THR A 15 -0.96 -1.73 -8.96
N GLN A 16 -0.54 -0.48 -9.22
CA GLN A 16 0.60 -0.14 -10.09
C GLN A 16 1.96 -0.54 -9.51
N SER A 17 2.18 -1.84 -9.40
CA SER A 17 3.44 -2.53 -9.15
C SER A 17 3.69 -3.52 -10.30
N HIS A 18 4.97 -3.76 -10.59
CA HIS A 18 5.38 -4.77 -11.56
C HIS A 18 5.31 -6.20 -10.99
N GLU A 19 5.12 -6.33 -9.67
CA GLU A 19 5.00 -7.62 -8.99
C GLU A 19 3.57 -7.89 -8.50
N ARG A 20 3.16 -9.15 -8.63
CA ARG A 20 1.86 -9.65 -8.12
C ARG A 20 1.91 -10.08 -6.66
N VAL A 21 3.09 -10.43 -6.17
CA VAL A 21 3.36 -10.88 -4.80
C VAL A 21 4.57 -10.10 -4.33
N ILE A 22 4.47 -9.50 -3.17
CA ILE A 22 5.54 -8.74 -2.55
C ILE A 22 5.91 -9.39 -1.20
N PRO A 23 7.18 -9.28 -0.77
CA PRO A 23 7.55 -9.65 0.59
C PRO A 23 6.69 -8.89 1.61
N GLY A 24 6.18 -9.60 2.61
CA GLY A 24 5.57 -8.93 3.77
C GLY A 24 6.67 -8.37 4.67
N PHE A 25 6.40 -7.27 5.36
CA PHE A 25 7.36 -6.61 6.25
C PHE A 25 6.78 -6.39 7.65
N MET A 26 7.64 -6.42 8.67
CA MET A 26 7.21 -6.31 10.08
C MET A 26 6.86 -4.88 10.47
N GLY A 27 6.13 -4.75 11.57
CA GLY A 27 5.68 -3.50 12.19
C GLY A 27 4.85 -3.83 13.43
N GLN A 28 4.44 -2.83 14.22
CA GLN A 28 3.67 -3.07 15.45
C GLN A 28 2.23 -3.54 15.16
N THR A 29 1.57 -2.98 14.14
CA THR A 29 0.27 -3.47 13.63
C THR A 29 0.41 -3.69 12.13
N THR A 30 0.51 -4.94 11.70
CA THR A 30 0.88 -5.26 10.32
C THR A 30 -0.25 -5.77 9.44
N ALA A 31 -1.41 -6.13 10.01
CA ALA A 31 -2.52 -6.70 9.24
C ALA A 31 -3.84 -6.67 10.01
N PHE A 32 -4.95 -6.70 9.26
CA PHE A 32 -6.29 -6.93 9.79
C PHE A 32 -6.77 -8.33 9.40
N ARG A 33 -7.50 -9.03 10.30
CA ARG A 33 -8.17 -10.29 9.94
C ARG A 33 -9.33 -9.99 9.01
N LYS A 34 -9.41 -10.70 7.87
CA LYS A 34 -10.39 -10.41 6.80
C LYS A 34 -11.84 -10.41 7.28
N GLN A 35 -12.19 -11.31 8.20
CA GLN A 35 -13.55 -11.41 8.75
C GLN A 35 -14.01 -10.18 9.54
N PHE A 36 -13.09 -9.31 9.98
CA PHE A 36 -13.40 -8.08 10.71
C PHE A 36 -13.26 -6.83 9.84
N ILE A 37 -12.93 -6.99 8.55
CA ILE A 37 -12.88 -5.90 7.60
C ILE A 37 -14.32 -5.64 7.12
N ARG A 38 -14.74 -4.38 7.15
CA ARG A 38 -16.07 -3.98 6.67
C ARG A 38 -16.21 -4.29 5.18
N SER A 39 -17.42 -4.61 4.75
CA SER A 39 -17.72 -5.00 3.36
C SER A 39 -17.46 -3.91 2.32
N ASP A 40 -17.49 -2.63 2.73
CA ASP A 40 -17.23 -1.48 1.86
C ASP A 40 -15.74 -1.19 1.67
N VAL A 41 -14.85 -1.90 2.38
CA VAL A 41 -13.40 -1.77 2.24
C VAL A 41 -12.91 -2.67 1.12
N THR A 42 -12.15 -2.08 0.20
CA THR A 42 -11.50 -2.84 -0.86
C THR A 42 -10.20 -3.44 -0.35
N ILE A 43 -10.07 -4.77 -0.49
CA ILE A 43 -8.83 -5.49 -0.17
C ILE A 43 -7.90 -5.44 -1.39
N MET A 44 -6.77 -4.79 -1.22
CA MET A 44 -5.77 -4.56 -2.27
C MET A 44 -4.58 -5.54 -2.17
N GLY A 45 -4.33 -6.10 -0.98
CA GLY A 45 -3.24 -7.04 -0.71
C GLY A 45 -3.52 -7.88 0.53
N GLU A 46 -3.43 -9.20 0.36
CA GLU A 46 -3.77 -10.18 1.39
C GLU A 46 -2.69 -11.24 1.56
N THR A 47 -2.65 -11.82 2.75
CA THR A 47 -1.92 -13.04 3.07
C THR A 47 -2.94 -14.15 3.24
N LYS A 48 -3.04 -15.03 2.22
CA LYS A 48 -4.08 -16.08 2.16
C LYS A 48 -4.00 -17.09 3.28
N SER A 49 -2.77 -17.50 3.65
CA SER A 49 -2.54 -18.51 4.71
C SER A 49 -3.06 -18.08 6.08
N THR A 50 -3.00 -16.78 6.38
CA THR A 50 -3.43 -16.20 7.67
C THR A 50 -4.78 -15.50 7.59
N GLN A 51 -5.46 -15.53 6.43
CA GLN A 51 -6.71 -14.82 6.15
C GLN A 51 -6.67 -13.35 6.61
N SER A 52 -5.57 -12.66 6.32
CA SER A 52 -5.34 -11.28 6.75
C SER A 52 -5.09 -10.35 5.58
N ALA A 53 -5.54 -9.10 5.66
CA ALA A 53 -5.24 -8.06 4.70
C ALA A 53 -4.19 -7.09 5.26
N LYS A 54 -3.20 -6.76 4.44
CA LYS A 54 -2.11 -5.82 4.77
C LYS A 54 -2.19 -4.54 3.94
N TYR A 55 -2.88 -4.59 2.81
CA TYR A 55 -3.10 -3.44 1.95
C TYR A 55 -4.58 -3.33 1.66
N ILE A 56 -5.21 -2.27 2.15
CA ILE A 56 -6.64 -2.02 2.04
C ILE A 56 -6.91 -0.55 1.75
N HIS A 57 -8.01 -0.30 1.06
CA HIS A 57 -8.42 1.03 0.62
C HIS A 57 -9.91 1.22 0.83
N GLY A 58 -10.32 2.46 1.11
CA GLY A 58 -11.73 2.80 1.25
C GLY A 58 -11.98 4.30 1.14
N THR A 59 -13.26 4.64 1.20
CA THR A 59 -13.73 6.03 1.17
C THR A 59 -14.18 6.44 2.59
N LEU A 60 -14.07 7.72 2.90
CA LEU A 60 -14.69 8.28 4.11
C LEU A 60 -15.07 9.74 3.86
N GLY A 61 -16.38 10.03 3.89
CA GLY A 61 -16.90 11.35 3.55
C GLY A 61 -16.56 11.72 2.11
N GLN A 62 -15.93 12.88 1.92
CA GLN A 62 -15.43 13.32 0.60
C GLN A 62 -13.98 12.87 0.33
N GLY A 63 -13.37 12.13 1.27
CA GLY A 63 -11.99 11.67 1.20
C GLY A 63 -11.85 10.20 0.87
N GLN A 64 -10.61 9.82 0.59
CA GLN A 64 -10.17 8.45 0.38
C GLN A 64 -9.10 8.13 1.42
N TRP A 65 -8.99 6.87 1.83
CA TRP A 65 -7.96 6.41 2.75
C TRP A 65 -7.37 5.08 2.30
N THR A 66 -6.09 4.90 2.61
CA THR A 66 -5.34 3.70 2.27
C THR A 66 -4.54 3.29 3.50
N TYR A 67 -4.66 2.03 3.90
CA TYR A 67 -3.79 1.42 4.90
C TYR A 67 -2.87 0.43 4.22
N TYR A 68 -1.57 0.58 4.45
CA TYR A 68 -0.55 -0.36 4.03
C TYR A 68 0.34 -0.68 5.22
N GLY A 69 0.19 -1.90 5.73
CA GLY A 69 0.69 -2.31 7.04
C GLY A 69 2.13 -2.82 7.01
N GLY A 70 2.94 -2.25 7.90
CA GLY A 70 4.35 -2.60 8.14
C GLY A 70 5.19 -1.34 8.33
N HIS A 71 6.49 -1.52 8.63
CA HIS A 71 7.44 -0.43 8.88
C HIS A 71 8.20 -0.05 7.61
N ASP A 72 9.05 -0.96 7.12
CA ASP A 72 9.87 -0.75 5.92
C ASP A 72 9.68 -1.93 4.95
N PRO A 73 9.25 -1.69 3.70
CA PRO A 73 9.06 -2.75 2.72
C PRO A 73 10.33 -3.48 2.30
N GLU A 74 11.49 -2.84 2.39
CA GLU A 74 12.79 -3.38 1.96
C GLU A 74 13.66 -3.80 3.14
N ASP A 75 13.24 -3.50 4.37
CA ASP A 75 13.85 -3.99 5.59
C ASP A 75 12.84 -4.74 6.46
N TYR A 76 12.84 -6.08 6.30
CA TYR A 76 11.91 -6.96 6.98
C TYR A 76 11.94 -6.82 8.51
N ARG A 77 13.11 -6.54 9.10
CA ARG A 77 13.32 -6.44 10.55
C ARG A 77 14.13 -5.19 10.85
N HIS A 78 13.56 -4.03 10.54
CA HIS A 78 14.15 -2.77 10.98
C HIS A 78 14.05 -2.64 12.51
N LEU A 79 15.16 -2.81 13.21
CA LEU A 79 15.23 -2.70 14.66
C LEU A 79 15.46 -1.26 15.10
N VAL A 80 15.12 -0.99 16.36
CA VAL A 80 15.44 0.31 16.96
C VAL A 80 16.96 0.48 16.97
N ASN A 81 17.43 1.60 16.42
CA ASN A 81 18.85 1.98 16.19
C ASN A 81 19.51 1.44 14.91
N ASP A 82 18.80 0.70 14.06
CA ASP A 82 19.32 0.41 12.72
C ASP A 82 19.48 1.71 11.92
N PRO A 83 20.50 1.81 11.06
CA PRO A 83 20.67 2.99 10.21
C PRO A 83 19.46 3.14 9.28
N PRO A 84 19.07 4.38 8.92
CA PRO A 84 17.98 4.58 7.97
C PRO A 84 18.24 3.85 6.66
N THR A 85 17.19 3.24 6.09
CA THR A 85 17.26 2.55 4.82
C THR A 85 17.72 3.48 3.70
N ASP A 86 18.78 3.11 3.00
CA ASP A 86 19.27 3.86 1.85
C ASP A 86 18.42 3.53 0.62
N LEU A 87 17.49 4.42 0.31
CA LEU A 87 16.57 4.28 -0.83
C LEU A 87 17.29 4.15 -2.18
N ASN A 88 18.54 4.62 -2.31
CA ASN A 88 19.31 4.47 -3.54
C ASN A 88 19.63 3.00 -3.86
N LEU A 89 19.63 2.12 -2.85
CA LEU A 89 19.83 0.69 -3.02
C LEU A 89 18.57 -0.05 -3.51
N HIS A 90 17.41 0.61 -3.48
CA HIS A 90 16.11 0.00 -3.79
C HIS A 90 15.34 0.72 -4.91
N PRO A 91 15.96 1.04 -6.06
CA PRO A 91 15.32 1.82 -7.13
C PRO A 91 14.11 1.13 -7.77
N ASN A 92 14.03 -0.19 -7.66
CA ASN A 92 12.95 -1.01 -8.22
C ASN A 92 12.09 -1.69 -7.15
N SER A 93 12.13 -1.24 -5.90
CA SER A 93 11.29 -1.82 -4.84
C SER A 93 9.81 -1.76 -5.19
N ALA A 94 9.16 -2.92 -5.25
CA ALA A 94 7.72 -3.02 -5.42
C ALA A 94 6.97 -2.42 -4.22
N GLY A 95 7.46 -2.63 -3.00
CA GLY A 95 6.83 -2.13 -1.78
C GLY A 95 6.87 -0.61 -1.68
N TYR A 96 8.01 0.04 -1.94
CA TYR A 96 8.10 1.49 -2.00
C TYR A 96 7.28 2.07 -3.16
N ARG A 97 7.23 1.40 -4.31
CA ARG A 97 6.43 1.84 -5.45
C ARG A 97 4.94 1.89 -5.13
N LEU A 98 4.42 0.92 -4.37
CA LEU A 98 3.04 0.96 -3.88
C LEU A 98 2.78 2.16 -2.96
N ILE A 99 3.73 2.52 -2.09
CA ILE A 99 3.61 3.71 -1.24
C ILE A 99 3.57 4.98 -2.09
N LEU A 100 4.52 5.14 -3.02
CA LEU A 100 4.63 6.34 -3.84
C LEU A 100 3.40 6.52 -4.74
N ASN A 101 3.05 5.49 -5.51
CA ASN A 101 1.97 5.54 -6.50
C ASN A 101 0.60 5.74 -5.89
N ASN A 102 0.37 5.13 -4.72
CA ASN A 102 -1.00 4.92 -4.24
C ASN A 102 -1.31 5.65 -2.94
N ILE A 103 -0.28 6.16 -2.26
CA ILE A 103 -0.43 6.89 -0.99
C ILE A 103 0.06 8.33 -1.17
N LEU A 104 1.30 8.52 -1.64
CA LEU A 104 1.92 9.84 -1.65
C LEU A 104 1.52 10.70 -2.85
N PHE A 105 1.51 10.16 -4.07
CA PHE A 105 1.11 10.95 -5.25
C PHE A 105 -0.35 11.43 -5.20
N PRO A 106 -1.33 10.60 -4.78
CA PRO A 106 -2.72 11.07 -4.64
C PRO A 106 -2.89 12.14 -3.55
N ALA A 107 -2.08 12.10 -2.48
CA ALA A 107 -2.11 13.05 -1.39
C ALA A 107 -1.34 14.36 -1.69
N ALA A 108 -0.52 14.38 -2.74
CA ALA A 108 0.28 15.54 -3.11
C ALA A 108 -0.61 16.68 -3.63
N ARG A 109 -0.47 17.87 -3.03
CA ARG A 109 -1.14 19.07 -3.54
C ARG A 109 -0.55 19.45 -4.90
N LYS A 110 -1.41 19.67 -5.89
CA LYS A 110 -0.97 20.23 -7.17
C LYS A 110 -0.39 21.61 -6.93
N LYS A 111 0.83 21.83 -7.42
CA LYS A 111 1.44 23.16 -7.44
C LYS A 111 0.64 24.03 -8.41
N GLU A 112 0.12 25.15 -7.93
CA GLU A 112 -0.57 26.10 -8.80
C GLU A 112 0.40 26.57 -9.90
N ARG A 113 -0.06 26.49 -11.15
CA ARG A 113 0.71 27.00 -12.28
C ARG A 113 0.64 28.52 -12.20
N LYS A 114 1.80 29.19 -12.23
CA LYS A 114 1.83 30.63 -12.46
C LYS A 114 1.27 30.86 -13.87
N THR A 115 0.09 31.47 -13.95
CA THR A 115 -0.44 32.10 -15.15
C THR A 115 0.24 33.44 -15.35
#